data_AF-A0A7C0VGX3-F1
#
_entry.id   AF-A0A7C0VGX3-F1
#
_cell.length_a   1.000
_cell.length_b   1.000
_cell.length_c   1.000
_cell.angle_alpha   90.00
_cell.angle_beta   90.00
_cell.angle_gamma   90.00
#
_symmetry.space_group_name_H-M   'P 1'
#
loop_
_entity.id
_entity.type
_entity.pdbx_description
1 polymer ?
#
loop_
_entity_poly.entity_id
_entity_poly.type
_entity_poly.pdbx_seq_one_letter_code
_entity_poly.pdbx_strand_id
1 'polypeptide(L)'
;MLYTINPREAMFFPLSIIAAGKIFYAAQESWTFSSENFDVTNYGLYSGENDLAALFSTRLIKAKEKLGCQEIILAECGHGYNSNRWEIFSWTRQAQVHKVRSIIELITEYLSTKRIKLDPSRNREKVTLHDPCNLVRWGGLIEEQRYILRQSTFDFVEMKPNRIKNYCCGGGGGQLAMTRFAERRLRVGEIKANQIKKLGLKWW
;
A
#
# COMPACT_ATOMS: atom_id res chain seq x y z
N MET A 1 -10.67 -6.67 -12.75
CA MET A 1 -9.60 -5.70 -12.40
C MET A 1 -8.21 -6.35 -12.50
N LEU A 2 -7.16 -5.57 -12.74
CA LEU A 2 -5.78 -6.05 -12.72
C LEU A 2 -5.18 -5.80 -11.33
N TYR A 3 -4.78 -6.85 -10.61
CA TYR A 3 -4.05 -6.72 -9.35
C TYR A 3 -2.54 -6.72 -9.60
N THR A 4 -1.81 -5.81 -8.96
CA THR A 4 -0.35 -5.69 -9.03
C THR A 4 0.24 -5.87 -7.63
N ILE A 5 1.47 -6.37 -7.56
CA ILE A 5 2.16 -6.67 -6.29
C ILE A 5 3.55 -6.03 -6.26
N ASN A 6 4.12 -5.94 -5.06
CA ASN A 6 5.53 -5.74 -4.89
C ASN A 6 6.30 -7.06 -5.13
N PRO A 7 7.45 -7.06 -5.84
CA PRO A 7 8.31 -8.23 -5.98
C PRO A 7 8.72 -8.85 -4.64
N ARG A 8 8.82 -8.04 -3.57
CA ARG A 8 9.02 -8.56 -2.21
C ARG A 8 7.86 -9.38 -1.68
N GLU A 9 6.62 -9.08 -2.08
CA GLU A 9 5.48 -9.92 -1.73
C GLU A 9 5.62 -11.30 -2.36
N ALA A 10 5.97 -11.36 -3.66
CA ALA A 10 6.19 -12.64 -4.33
C ALA A 10 7.32 -13.47 -3.69
N MET A 11 8.42 -12.81 -3.30
CA MET A 11 9.61 -13.50 -2.80
C MET A 11 9.57 -13.80 -1.29
N PHE A 12 9.10 -12.87 -0.47
CA PHE A 12 9.24 -12.92 0.99
C PHE A 12 7.91 -12.93 1.74
N PHE A 13 6.83 -12.40 1.14
CA PHE A 13 5.53 -12.29 1.80
C PHE A 13 4.39 -12.88 0.97
N PRO A 14 4.48 -14.13 0.45
CA PRO A 14 3.46 -14.68 -0.44
C PRO A 14 2.07 -14.76 0.22
N LEU A 15 2.03 -14.76 1.55
CA LEU A 15 0.78 -14.71 2.32
C LEU A 15 -0.02 -13.41 2.10
N SER A 16 0.63 -12.27 1.76
CA SER A 16 -0.10 -11.03 1.44
C SER A 16 -0.90 -11.19 0.15
N ILE A 17 -0.33 -11.86 -0.86
CA ILE A 17 -0.99 -12.15 -2.14
C ILE A 17 -2.19 -13.08 -1.92
N ILE A 18 -2.01 -14.12 -1.08
CA ILE A 18 -3.11 -15.02 -0.71
C ILE A 18 -4.20 -14.26 0.06
N ALA A 19 -3.84 -13.34 0.96
CA ALA A 19 -4.80 -12.52 1.69
C ALA A 19 -5.61 -11.61 0.75
N ALA A 20 -4.96 -10.96 -0.21
CA ALA A 20 -5.63 -10.17 -1.24
C ALA A 20 -6.60 -11.04 -2.07
N GLY A 21 -6.15 -12.22 -2.52
CA GLY A 21 -7.00 -13.16 -3.24
C GLY A 21 -8.24 -13.60 -2.43
N LYS A 22 -8.10 -13.84 -1.13
CA LYS A 22 -9.23 -14.16 -0.23
C LYS A 22 -10.21 -13.00 -0.10
N ILE A 23 -9.71 -11.77 -0.02
CA ILE A 23 -10.55 -10.56 0.01
C ILE A 23 -11.34 -10.45 -1.30
N PHE A 24 -10.69 -10.63 -2.45
CA PHE A 24 -11.34 -10.55 -3.75
C PHE A 24 -12.39 -11.65 -3.93
N TYR A 25 -12.07 -12.87 -3.50
CA TYR A 25 -13.03 -13.98 -3.48
C TYR A 25 -14.25 -13.65 -2.61
N ALA A 26 -14.04 -13.16 -1.38
CA ALA A 26 -15.13 -12.80 -0.48
C ALA A 26 -16.02 -11.66 -1.04
N ALA A 27 -15.42 -10.72 -1.77
CA ALA A 27 -16.15 -9.65 -2.46
C ALA A 27 -16.84 -10.10 -3.77
N GLN A 28 -16.61 -11.35 -4.21
CA GLN A 28 -16.99 -11.84 -5.55
C GLN A 28 -16.45 -10.96 -6.68
N GLU A 29 -15.21 -10.47 -6.51
CA GLU A 29 -14.58 -9.61 -7.49
C GLU A 29 -13.96 -10.40 -8.64
N SER A 30 -14.16 -9.92 -9.87
CA SER A 30 -13.48 -10.47 -11.04
C SER A 30 -12.10 -9.84 -11.15
N TRP A 31 -11.06 -10.63 -10.93
CA TRP A 31 -9.68 -10.14 -10.90
C TRP A 31 -8.73 -11.09 -11.62
N THR A 32 -7.60 -10.52 -12.06
CA THR A 32 -6.52 -11.27 -12.69
C THR A 32 -5.17 -10.67 -12.30
N PHE A 33 -4.10 -11.38 -12.65
CA PHE A 33 -2.72 -11.03 -12.41
C PHE A 33 -1.93 -11.18 -13.70
N SER A 34 -1.08 -10.20 -14.01
CA SER A 34 -0.26 -10.22 -15.24
C SER A 34 0.95 -11.13 -15.09
N SER A 35 1.23 -11.97 -16.09
CA SER A 35 2.44 -12.80 -16.12
C SER A 35 3.71 -12.05 -16.57
N GLU A 36 3.56 -10.86 -17.17
CA GLU A 36 4.67 -10.12 -17.79
C GLU A 36 5.01 -8.83 -17.04
N ASN A 37 4.00 -8.11 -16.53
CA ASN A 37 4.16 -6.80 -15.91
C ASN A 37 3.21 -6.64 -14.72
N PHE A 38 3.70 -6.98 -13.53
CA PHE A 38 2.93 -6.97 -12.28
C PHE A 38 3.56 -6.15 -11.16
N ASP A 39 4.79 -5.66 -11.33
CA ASP A 39 5.52 -4.91 -10.30
C ASP A 39 4.97 -3.49 -10.14
N VAL A 40 4.51 -3.18 -8.94
CA VAL A 40 4.01 -1.85 -8.57
C VAL A 40 5.10 -0.90 -8.07
N THR A 41 6.28 -1.40 -7.74
CA THR A 41 7.34 -0.66 -7.03
C THR A 41 7.87 0.49 -7.84
N ASN A 42 7.94 0.41 -9.17
CA ASN A 42 8.50 1.48 -10.01
C ASN A 42 9.90 1.92 -9.51
N TYR A 43 10.91 1.10 -9.79
CA TYR A 43 12.30 1.39 -9.40
C TYR A 43 12.89 2.63 -10.08
N GLY A 44 12.27 3.13 -11.17
CA GLY A 44 12.66 4.41 -11.78
C GLY A 44 12.50 5.57 -10.80
N LEU A 45 11.36 5.66 -10.10
CA LEU A 45 11.18 6.66 -9.03
C LEU A 45 12.19 6.46 -7.89
N TYR A 46 12.49 5.21 -7.54
CA TYR A 46 13.44 4.90 -6.48
C TYR A 46 14.86 5.39 -6.80
N SER A 47 15.28 5.29 -8.05
CA SER A 47 16.60 5.72 -8.53
C SER A 47 16.64 7.17 -9.05
N GLY A 48 15.49 7.86 -9.11
CA GLY A 48 15.41 9.22 -9.67
C GLY A 48 15.48 9.27 -11.20
N GLU A 49 15.19 8.16 -11.89
CA GLU A 49 15.24 8.05 -13.35
C GLU A 49 13.82 8.14 -13.93
N ASN A 50 13.43 9.35 -14.37
CA ASN A 50 12.09 9.63 -14.87
C ASN A 50 11.70 8.80 -16.10
N ASP A 51 12.64 8.53 -17.01
CA ASP A 51 12.36 7.74 -18.23
C ASP A 51 12.07 6.28 -17.89
N LEU A 52 12.82 5.69 -16.96
CA LEU A 52 12.52 4.36 -16.42
C LEU A 52 11.20 4.36 -15.65
N ALA A 53 10.93 5.43 -14.91
CA ALA A 53 9.68 5.55 -14.15
C ALA A 53 8.47 5.60 -15.08
N ALA A 54 8.55 6.36 -16.19
CA ALA A 54 7.57 6.36 -17.27
C ALA A 54 7.40 4.96 -17.87
N LEU A 55 8.51 4.29 -18.19
CA LEU A 55 8.51 2.97 -18.82
C LEU A 55 7.78 1.94 -17.95
N PHE A 56 8.08 1.87 -16.65
CA PHE A 56 7.47 0.90 -15.75
C PHE A 56 5.97 1.14 -15.58
N SER A 57 5.55 2.38 -15.35
CA SER A 57 4.13 2.70 -15.24
C SER A 57 3.37 2.43 -16.55
N THR A 58 3.98 2.72 -17.70
CA THR A 58 3.39 2.45 -19.03
C THR A 58 3.22 0.95 -19.26
N ARG A 59 4.14 0.11 -18.78
CA ARG A 59 4.02 -1.36 -18.87
C ARG A 59 2.81 -1.89 -18.11
N LEU A 60 2.53 -1.35 -16.92
CA LEU A 60 1.32 -1.71 -16.15
C LEU A 60 0.04 -1.31 -16.89
N ILE A 61 0.00 -0.12 -17.48
CA ILE A 61 -1.11 0.33 -18.32
C ILE A 61 -1.33 -0.64 -19.49
N LYS A 62 -0.28 -0.96 -20.24
CA LYS A 62 -0.36 -1.90 -21.38
C LYS A 62 -0.83 -3.29 -20.95
N ALA A 63 -0.37 -3.78 -19.79
CA ALA A 63 -0.84 -5.06 -19.26
C ALA A 63 -2.34 -5.02 -18.91
N LYS A 64 -2.81 -3.92 -18.31
CA LYS A 64 -4.23 -3.70 -18.03
C LYS A 64 -5.07 -3.75 -19.32
N GLU A 65 -4.61 -3.07 -20.37
CA GLU A 65 -5.29 -3.04 -21.68
C GLU A 65 -5.29 -4.41 -22.37
N LYS A 66 -4.13 -5.08 -22.44
CA LYS A 66 -3.97 -6.42 -23.02
C LYS A 66 -4.88 -7.45 -22.36
N LEU A 67 -5.09 -7.34 -21.05
CA LEU A 67 -5.94 -8.23 -20.26
C LEU A 67 -7.41 -7.77 -20.18
N GLY A 68 -7.80 -6.71 -20.91
CA GLY A 68 -9.17 -6.18 -20.90
C GLY A 68 -9.65 -5.67 -19.54
N CYS A 69 -8.73 -5.33 -18.64
CA CYS A 69 -9.06 -4.87 -17.29
C CYS A 69 -9.49 -3.39 -17.28
N GLN A 70 -10.50 -3.07 -16.48
CA GLN A 70 -11.01 -1.71 -16.36
C GLN A 70 -10.09 -0.82 -15.51
N GLU A 71 -9.56 -1.37 -14.42
CA GLU A 71 -8.72 -0.64 -13.47
C GLU A 71 -7.52 -1.46 -12.98
N ILE A 72 -6.50 -0.74 -12.51
CA ILE A 72 -5.30 -1.28 -11.86
C ILE A 72 -5.46 -1.11 -10.35
N ILE A 73 -5.34 -2.21 -9.62
CA ILE A 73 -5.33 -2.24 -8.16
C ILE A 73 -3.91 -2.49 -7.69
N LEU A 74 -3.36 -1.49 -7.01
CA LEU A 74 -2.04 -1.49 -6.42
C LEU A 74 -2.10 -2.17 -5.06
N ALA A 75 -1.19 -3.11 -4.80
CA ALA A 75 -0.95 -3.67 -3.46
C ALA A 75 -0.62 -2.58 -2.43
N GLU A 76 -0.41 -2.96 -1.17
CA GLU A 76 -0.27 -2.05 -0.03
C GLU A 76 0.95 -1.11 -0.08
N CYS A 77 1.87 -1.32 -1.02
CA CYS A 77 3.09 -0.53 -1.15
C CYS A 77 2.79 0.96 -1.37
N GLY A 78 3.00 1.79 -0.34
CA GLY A 78 2.79 3.23 -0.44
C GLY A 78 3.61 3.91 -1.53
N HIS A 79 4.88 3.53 -1.71
CA HIS A 79 5.72 4.06 -2.79
C HIS A 79 5.15 3.71 -4.18
N GLY A 80 4.68 2.48 -4.34
CA GLY A 80 4.01 2.04 -5.56
C GLY A 80 2.71 2.81 -5.81
N TYR A 81 1.95 3.10 -4.74
CA TYR A 81 0.78 3.97 -4.82
C TYR A 81 1.14 5.38 -5.31
N ASN A 82 2.12 6.05 -4.68
CA ASN A 82 2.50 7.40 -5.07
C ASN A 82 2.98 7.49 -6.52
N SER A 83 3.86 6.56 -6.93
CA SER A 83 4.41 6.51 -8.28
C SER A 83 3.34 6.32 -9.35
N ASN A 84 2.43 5.37 -9.16
CA ASN A 84 1.46 4.98 -10.19
C ASN A 84 0.15 5.78 -10.14
N ARG A 85 -0.19 6.42 -9.01
CA ARG A 85 -1.40 7.25 -8.89
C ARG A 85 -1.13 8.73 -9.18
N TRP A 86 0.03 9.25 -8.74
CA TRP A 86 0.30 10.69 -8.78
C TRP A 86 1.46 11.04 -9.72
N GLU A 87 2.66 10.47 -9.49
CA GLU A 87 3.87 10.89 -10.20
C GLU A 87 3.89 10.50 -11.69
N ILE A 88 3.17 9.44 -12.05
CA ILE A 88 3.03 8.99 -13.45
C ILE A 88 2.62 10.13 -14.40
N PHE A 89 1.86 11.11 -13.92
CA PHE A 89 1.47 12.29 -14.70
C PHE A 89 2.68 13.10 -15.13
N SER A 90 3.61 13.33 -14.21
CA SER A 90 4.84 14.09 -14.44
C SER A 90 5.73 13.44 -15.49
N TRP A 91 5.76 12.10 -15.56
CA TRP A 91 6.67 11.38 -16.46
C TRP A 91 6.08 11.11 -17.84
N THR A 92 4.82 10.72 -17.90
CA THR A 92 4.22 10.26 -19.17
C THR A 92 3.50 11.39 -19.90
N ARG A 93 3.06 12.43 -19.17
CA ARG A 93 2.04 13.39 -19.63
C ARG A 93 0.74 12.74 -20.14
N GLN A 94 0.57 11.43 -19.94
CA GLN A 94 -0.59 10.63 -20.34
C GLN A 94 -1.50 10.33 -19.15
N ALA A 95 -1.14 10.74 -17.93
CA ALA A 95 -1.78 10.19 -16.74
C ALA A 95 -3.02 10.96 -16.29
N GLN A 96 -4.14 10.64 -16.95
CA GLN A 96 -5.44 10.55 -16.28
C GLN A 96 -6.40 9.59 -17.00
N VAL A 97 -5.94 8.84 -18.01
CA VAL A 97 -6.83 8.00 -18.84
C VAL A 97 -7.20 6.67 -18.14
N HIS A 98 -6.43 6.22 -17.13
CA HIS A 98 -6.67 4.91 -16.51
C HIS A 98 -6.99 5.01 -15.02
N LYS A 99 -8.03 4.26 -14.62
CA LYS A 99 -8.43 4.13 -13.23
C LYS A 99 -7.39 3.29 -12.46
N VAL A 100 -6.75 3.90 -11.47
CA VAL A 100 -5.73 3.29 -10.61
C VAL A 100 -6.13 3.49 -9.16
N ARG A 101 -6.17 2.44 -8.34
CA ARG A 101 -6.54 2.51 -6.92
C ARG A 101 -5.61 1.69 -6.04
N SER A 102 -5.46 2.11 -4.79
CA SER A 102 -4.91 1.25 -3.75
C SER A 102 -5.91 0.14 -3.40
N ILE A 103 -5.39 -1.03 -3.02
CA ILE A 103 -6.18 -2.08 -2.36
C ILE A 103 -6.92 -1.56 -1.12
N ILE A 104 -6.41 -0.52 -0.45
CA ILE A 104 -7.05 0.11 0.71
C ILE A 104 -8.34 0.85 0.31
N GLU A 105 -8.32 1.58 -0.79
CA GLU A 105 -9.53 2.22 -1.35
C GLU A 105 -10.56 1.15 -1.72
N LEU A 106 -10.11 0.03 -2.26
CA LEU A 106 -10.97 -1.07 -2.71
C LEU A 106 -11.62 -1.82 -1.54
N ILE A 107 -10.86 -2.17 -0.50
CA ILE A 107 -11.39 -2.81 0.70
C ILE A 107 -12.38 -1.87 1.40
N THR A 108 -12.09 -0.57 1.46
CA THR A 108 -13.00 0.43 2.03
C THR A 108 -14.34 0.46 1.28
N GLU A 109 -14.30 0.38 -0.06
CA GLU A 109 -15.52 0.26 -0.87
C GLU A 109 -16.27 -1.04 -0.56
N TYR A 110 -15.60 -2.19 -0.50
CA TYR A 110 -16.27 -3.47 -0.23
C TYR A 110 -16.98 -3.51 1.13
N LEU A 111 -16.37 -2.89 2.14
CA LEU A 111 -16.95 -2.80 3.48
C LEU A 111 -18.11 -1.80 3.53
N SER A 112 -17.94 -0.60 2.95
CA SER A 112 -18.98 0.44 2.96
C SER A 112 -20.22 0.07 2.14
N THR A 113 -20.02 -0.64 1.03
CA THR A 113 -21.11 -1.19 0.19
C THR A 113 -21.67 -2.52 0.71
N LYS A 114 -21.12 -3.04 1.83
CA LYS A 114 -21.51 -4.32 2.44
C LYS A 114 -21.34 -5.55 1.52
N ARG A 115 -20.51 -5.45 0.47
CA ARG A 115 -20.06 -6.62 -0.32
C ARG A 115 -19.27 -7.59 0.55
N ILE A 116 -18.54 -7.07 1.54
CA ILE A 116 -17.95 -7.84 2.62
C ILE A 116 -18.52 -7.34 3.94
N LYS A 117 -18.87 -8.27 4.84
CA LYS A 117 -19.21 -7.98 6.23
C LYS A 117 -18.20 -8.67 7.13
N LEU A 118 -17.63 -7.91 8.07
CA LEU A 118 -16.65 -8.42 9.02
C LEU A 118 -17.27 -8.51 10.41
N ASP A 119 -16.72 -9.42 11.21
CA ASP A 119 -17.00 -9.51 12.65
C ASP A 119 -15.71 -9.12 13.41
N PRO A 120 -15.64 -7.90 13.95
CA PRO A 120 -14.44 -7.43 14.65
C PRO A 120 -14.15 -8.24 15.92
N SER A 121 -15.13 -8.94 16.50
CA SER A 121 -14.96 -9.76 17.71
C SER A 121 -14.05 -10.98 17.49
N ARG A 122 -13.78 -11.33 16.23
CA ARG A 122 -12.83 -12.38 15.84
C ARG A 122 -11.36 -11.93 15.95
N ASN A 123 -11.11 -10.63 15.97
CA ASN A 123 -9.78 -10.03 16.12
C ASN A 123 -9.76 -9.17 17.39
N ARG A 124 -9.57 -9.84 18.53
CA ARG A 124 -9.61 -9.22 19.88
C ARG A 124 -8.29 -8.59 20.32
N GLU A 125 -7.22 -8.89 19.59
CA GLU A 125 -5.91 -8.33 19.87
C GLU A 125 -5.93 -6.81 19.71
N LYS A 126 -5.20 -6.13 20.58
CA LYS A 126 -5.01 -4.69 20.49
C LYS A 126 -4.15 -4.36 19.29
N VAL A 127 -4.66 -3.54 18.37
CA VAL A 127 -3.98 -3.16 17.13
C VAL A 127 -3.75 -1.66 17.06
N THR A 128 -2.71 -1.26 16.32
CA THR A 128 -2.43 0.14 16.01
C THR A 128 -2.07 0.30 14.53
N LEU A 129 -2.14 1.53 14.03
CA LEU A 129 -1.87 1.86 12.64
C LEU A 129 -0.56 2.63 12.49
N HIS A 130 0.36 2.13 11.65
CA HIS A 130 1.45 2.94 11.11
C HIS A 130 0.96 3.67 9.86
N ASP A 131 0.79 4.99 9.92
CA ASP A 131 0.48 5.84 8.76
C ASP A 131 1.72 5.99 7.85
N PRO A 132 1.81 5.30 6.68
CA PRO A 132 2.98 5.38 5.82
C PRO A 132 2.97 6.71 5.07
N CYS A 133 4.13 7.37 4.97
CA CYS A 133 4.20 8.72 4.41
C CYS A 133 3.69 8.80 2.97
N ASN A 134 3.98 7.81 2.12
CA ASN A 134 3.51 7.79 0.73
C ASN A 134 1.99 7.59 0.61
N LEU A 135 1.34 6.85 1.53
CA LEU A 135 -0.11 6.69 1.50
C LEU A 135 -0.82 7.92 2.09
N VAL A 136 -0.28 8.48 3.17
CA VAL A 136 -1.00 9.48 3.98
C VAL A 136 -0.60 10.91 3.60
N ARG A 137 0.70 11.25 3.63
CA ARG A 137 1.16 12.62 3.36
C ARG A 137 1.12 12.96 1.87
N TRP A 138 1.55 12.02 1.03
CA TRP A 138 1.56 12.19 -0.42
C TRP A 138 0.30 11.64 -1.08
N GLY A 139 -0.20 10.51 -0.56
CA GLY A 139 -1.28 9.76 -1.19
C GLY A 139 -2.70 10.17 -0.81
N GLY A 140 -2.91 10.84 0.34
CA GLY A 140 -4.22 11.23 0.82
C GLY A 140 -5.10 10.10 1.41
N LEU A 141 -4.61 8.85 1.48
CA LEU A 141 -5.34 7.72 2.09
C LEU A 141 -5.21 7.72 3.60
N ILE A 142 -5.99 8.57 4.27
CA ILE A 142 -5.89 8.84 5.70
C ILE A 142 -6.94 8.05 6.48
N GLU A 143 -8.22 8.26 6.21
CA GLU A 143 -9.31 7.70 7.02
C GLU A 143 -9.72 6.30 6.58
N GLU A 144 -9.44 5.92 5.34
CA GLU A 144 -9.74 4.61 4.76
C GLU A 144 -9.10 3.48 5.58
N GLN A 145 -7.82 3.64 5.93
CA GLN A 145 -7.08 2.68 6.75
C GLN A 145 -7.74 2.48 8.13
N ARG A 146 -8.22 3.58 8.73
CA ARG A 146 -8.87 3.58 10.04
C ARG A 146 -10.26 2.98 9.97
N TYR A 147 -10.99 3.28 8.90
CA TYR A 147 -12.29 2.71 8.63
C TYR A 147 -12.19 1.18 8.56
N ILE A 148 -11.24 0.65 7.77
CA ILE A 148 -10.99 -0.79 7.68
C ILE A 148 -10.68 -1.38 9.05
N LEU A 149 -9.76 -0.80 9.83
CA LEU A 149 -9.40 -1.31 11.15
C LEU A 149 -10.56 -1.32 12.14
N ARG A 150 -11.42 -0.29 12.13
CA ARG A 150 -12.62 -0.24 12.98
C ARG A 150 -13.66 -1.29 12.61
N GLN A 151 -13.70 -1.73 11.35
CA GLN A 151 -14.59 -2.80 10.91
C GLN A 151 -13.99 -4.19 11.16
N SER A 152 -12.65 -4.31 11.15
CA SER A 152 -11.97 -5.60 11.18
C SER A 152 -11.44 -6.00 12.55
N THR A 153 -11.33 -5.07 13.51
CA THR A 153 -10.72 -5.32 14.82
C THR A 153 -11.55 -4.77 15.96
N PHE A 154 -11.51 -5.45 17.11
CA PHE A 154 -12.25 -5.05 18.31
C PHE A 154 -11.58 -3.90 19.07
N ASP A 155 -10.25 -3.91 19.19
CA ASP A 155 -9.48 -2.94 19.98
C ASP A 155 -8.44 -2.20 19.11
N PHE A 156 -8.91 -1.24 18.31
CA PHE A 156 -8.04 -0.34 17.55
C PHE A 156 -7.70 0.92 18.34
N VAL A 157 -6.40 1.14 18.56
CA VAL A 157 -5.86 2.36 19.17
C VAL A 157 -4.93 3.12 18.22
N GLU A 158 -4.89 4.44 18.35
CA GLU A 158 -4.04 5.30 17.53
C GLU A 158 -2.68 5.56 18.19
N MET A 159 -1.61 5.51 17.40
CA MET A 159 -0.34 6.16 17.77
C MET A 159 -0.51 7.68 17.77
N LYS A 160 0.31 8.39 18.55
CA LYS A 160 0.37 9.86 18.59
C LYS A 160 1.79 10.37 18.37
N PRO A 161 2.02 11.34 17.46
CA PRO A 161 1.06 11.88 16.48
C PRO A 161 0.69 10.85 15.40
N ASN A 162 -0.44 11.06 14.73
CA ASN A 162 -0.96 10.23 13.62
C ASN A 162 -1.31 11.08 12.39
N ARG A 163 -1.86 10.44 11.36
CA ARG A 163 -2.22 11.04 10.06
C ARG A 163 -1.00 11.74 9.45
N ILE A 164 -1.20 12.89 8.82
CA ILE A 164 -0.13 13.67 8.18
C ILE A 164 0.98 14.10 9.15
N LYS A 165 0.68 14.16 10.45
CA LYS A 165 1.62 14.54 11.53
C LYS A 165 2.45 13.35 12.04
N ASN A 166 2.26 12.13 11.51
CA ASN A 166 2.99 10.94 11.95
C ASN A 166 4.50 11.01 11.65
N TYR A 167 5.32 10.33 12.45
CA TYR A 167 6.75 10.18 12.19
C TYR A 167 7.05 9.17 11.08
N CYS A 168 8.09 9.46 10.28
CA CYS A 168 8.65 8.53 9.31
C CYS A 168 9.20 7.26 10.01
N CYS A 169 9.06 6.09 9.38
CA CYS A 169 9.68 4.85 9.87
C CYS A 169 11.19 4.75 9.56
N GLY A 170 11.72 5.65 8.71
CA GLY A 170 13.11 5.65 8.28
C GLY A 170 13.41 4.73 7.08
N GLY A 171 12.43 3.98 6.57
CA GLY A 171 12.66 3.02 5.48
C GLY A 171 12.55 3.57 4.05
N GLY A 172 11.86 4.69 3.85
CA GLY A 172 11.64 5.29 2.53
C GLY A 172 12.84 6.05 1.95
N GLY A 173 12.71 6.57 0.72
CA GLY A 173 13.69 7.48 0.12
C GLY A 173 15.07 6.87 -0.09
N GLY A 174 15.14 5.59 -0.49
CA GLY A 174 16.39 4.89 -0.73
C GLY A 174 17.13 4.38 0.51
N GLN A 175 16.69 4.76 1.71
CA GLN A 175 17.43 4.54 2.97
C GLN A 175 17.60 3.04 3.31
N LEU A 176 16.66 2.18 2.90
CA LEU A 176 16.78 0.74 3.13
C LEU A 176 17.90 0.07 2.33
N ALA A 177 18.20 0.55 1.12
CA ALA A 177 19.28 -0.04 0.30
C ALA A 177 20.66 0.56 0.62
N MET A 178 20.71 1.74 1.24
CA MET A 178 21.94 2.44 1.54
C MET A 178 22.46 2.09 2.93
N THR A 179 23.32 1.07 3.02
CA THR A 179 23.89 0.55 4.28
C THR A 179 24.57 1.63 5.13
N ARG A 180 25.18 2.64 4.50
CA ARG A 180 25.76 3.81 5.19
C ARG A 180 24.78 4.57 6.09
N PHE A 181 23.47 4.43 5.87
CA PHE A 181 22.43 5.06 6.66
C PHE A 181 21.77 4.13 7.68
N ALA A 182 22.30 2.92 7.89
CA ALA A 182 21.72 1.93 8.79
C ALA A 182 21.51 2.48 10.21
N GLU A 183 22.52 3.12 10.80
CA GLU A 183 22.44 3.69 12.15
C GLU A 183 21.36 4.78 12.23
N ARG A 184 21.33 5.70 11.26
CA ARG A 184 20.29 6.75 11.19
C ARG A 184 18.90 6.15 11.05
N ARG A 185 18.73 5.14 10.20
CA ARG A 185 17.45 4.45 9.99
C ARG A 185 16.95 3.81 11.30
N LEU A 186 17.83 3.14 12.04
CA LEU A 186 17.48 2.52 13.32
C LEU A 186 17.08 3.58 14.36
N ARG A 187 17.84 4.69 14.48
CA ARG A 187 17.47 5.81 15.38
C ARG A 187 16.11 6.42 15.05
N VAL A 188 15.80 6.61 13.76
CA VAL A 188 14.48 7.12 13.34
C VAL A 188 13.38 6.10 13.61
N GLY A 189 13.63 4.81 13.33
CA GLY A 189 12.69 3.72 13.60
C GLY A 189 12.39 3.54 15.09
N GLU A 190 13.35 3.84 15.97
CA GLU A 190 13.18 3.78 17.42
C GLU A 190 12.07 4.71 17.92
N ILE A 191 11.89 5.89 17.31
CA ILE A 191 10.77 6.78 17.62
C ILE A 191 9.44 6.04 17.44
N LYS A 192 9.30 5.28 16.34
CA LYS A 192 8.10 4.49 16.05
C LYS A 192 7.94 3.35 17.04
N ALA A 193 9.01 2.61 17.30
CA ALA A 193 8.99 1.51 18.26
C ALA A 193 8.55 2.02 19.65
N ASN A 194 9.02 3.19 20.08
CA ASN A 194 8.63 3.81 21.34
C ASN A 194 7.17 4.26 21.35
N GLN A 195 6.61 4.74 20.22
CA GLN A 195 5.18 5.02 20.12
C GLN A 195 4.34 3.74 20.33
N ILE A 196 4.76 2.62 19.73
CA ILE A 196 4.07 1.32 19.84
C ILE A 196 4.18 0.77 21.27
N LYS A 197 5.39 0.78 21.85
CA LYS A 197 5.63 0.31 23.23
C LYS A 197 4.77 1.05 24.26
N LYS A 198 4.61 2.37 24.12
CA LYS A 198 3.74 3.18 25.01
C LYS A 198 2.27 2.76 24.98
N LEU A 199 1.82 2.12 23.91
CA LEU A 199 0.45 1.62 23.78
C LEU A 199 0.29 0.20 24.36
N GLY A 200 1.37 -0.47 24.77
CA GLY A 200 1.33 -1.79 25.40
C GLY A 200 0.93 -2.93 24.43
N LEU A 201 1.22 -2.81 23.14
CA LEU A 201 0.95 -3.88 22.18
C LEU A 201 1.91 -5.07 22.40
N LYS A 202 1.37 -6.28 22.33
CA LYS A 202 2.13 -7.54 22.46
C LYS A 202 2.95 -7.89 21.21
N TRP A 203 2.50 -7.43 20.04
CA TRP A 203 3.08 -7.75 18.74
C TRP A 203 3.09 -6.51 17.84
N TRP A 204 4.14 -6.35 17.03
CA TRP A 204 4.26 -5.35 15.97
C TRP A 204 4.88 -5.95 14.72
#